data_AF-A8GN39-F1
#
_entry.id   AF-A8GN39-F1
#
_cell.length_a   1.000
_cell.length_b   1.000
_cell.length_c   1.000
_cell.angle_alpha   90.00
_cell.angle_beta   90.00
_cell.angle_gamma   90.00
#
_symmetry.space_group_name_H-M   'P 1'
#
loop_
_entity.id
_entity.type
_entity.pdbx_description
1 polymer ?
#
loop_
_entity_poly.entity_id
_entity_poly.type
_entity_poly.pdbx_seq_one_letter_code
_entity_poly.pdbx_strand_id
1 'polypeptide(L)'
;MAKPSYLNFDNKNYKWNNDIDDRKYQESYRVDKGEQGVLMCQPYKNEILPYLKFKTPEIAKESSEKIYEIFLKSLEDNDFIGADMASKYLQIGFTRSRRYANYKGGQNMTKNMIIRNYKEEWDPKQ
;
A
#
# COMPACT_ATOMS: atom_id res chain seq x y z
N MET A 1 -17.82 -15.68 -25.38
CA MET A 1 -17.53 -14.80 -24.24
C MET A 1 -16.02 -14.66 -24.13
N ALA A 2 -15.48 -13.45 -23.95
CA ALA A 2 -14.04 -13.27 -23.74
C ALA A 2 -13.62 -13.91 -22.41
N LYS A 3 -12.51 -14.65 -22.40
CA LYS A 3 -11.98 -15.26 -21.17
C LYS A 3 -11.47 -14.16 -20.21
N PRO A 4 -11.69 -14.28 -18.89
CA PRO A 4 -11.12 -13.36 -17.91
C PRO A 4 -9.60 -13.28 -17.98
N SER A 5 -9.04 -12.07 -17.93
CA SER A 5 -7.59 -11.82 -18.05
C SER A 5 -6.74 -12.46 -16.94
N TYR A 6 -7.35 -12.77 -15.78
CA TYR A 6 -6.68 -13.39 -14.63
C TYR A 6 -6.29 -14.85 -14.84
N LEU A 7 -6.89 -15.56 -15.80
CA LEU A 7 -6.63 -16.99 -16.03
C LEU A 7 -5.23 -17.27 -16.62
N ASN A 8 -4.60 -16.28 -17.24
CA ASN A 8 -3.28 -16.40 -17.87
C ASN A 8 -2.33 -15.33 -17.32
N PHE A 9 -2.16 -15.29 -16.00
CA PHE A 9 -1.22 -14.37 -15.38
C PHE A 9 0.21 -14.71 -15.80
N ASP A 10 0.86 -13.79 -16.52
CA ASP A 10 2.24 -13.94 -16.96
C ASP A 10 3.19 -13.70 -15.78
N ASN A 11 3.37 -14.75 -14.98
CA ASN A 11 4.24 -14.69 -13.81
C ASN A 11 5.72 -14.48 -14.20
N LYS A 12 6.11 -14.91 -15.40
CA LYS A 12 7.50 -14.83 -15.86
C LYS A 12 7.91 -13.40 -16.17
N ASN A 13 7.00 -12.60 -16.74
CA ASN A 13 7.24 -11.20 -17.06
C ASN A 13 6.64 -10.23 -16.02
N TYR A 14 6.19 -10.72 -14.87
CA TYR A 14 5.66 -9.85 -13.83
C TYR A 14 6.79 -9.05 -13.17
N LYS A 15 6.60 -7.73 -13.11
CA LYS A 15 7.61 -6.77 -12.66
C LYS A 15 8.08 -6.92 -11.20
N TRP A 16 7.31 -7.59 -10.34
CA TRP A 16 7.61 -7.69 -8.91
C TRP A 16 7.81 -9.14 -8.49
N ASN A 17 8.84 -9.42 -7.70
CA ASN A 17 9.15 -10.77 -7.23
C ASN A 17 9.31 -10.80 -5.71
N ASN A 18 8.64 -11.74 -5.05
CA ASN A 18 8.69 -11.91 -3.60
C ASN A 18 9.94 -12.64 -3.10
N ASP A 19 10.65 -13.31 -4.00
CA ASP A 19 11.79 -14.16 -3.65
C ASP A 19 13.13 -13.40 -3.73
N ILE A 20 13.11 -12.12 -4.07
CA ILE A 20 14.29 -11.26 -4.19
C ILE A 20 14.40 -10.38 -2.94
N ASP A 21 15.62 -10.26 -2.42
CA ASP A 21 15.97 -9.31 -1.38
C ASP A 21 16.27 -7.94 -2.03
N ASP A 22 15.25 -7.09 -2.17
CA ASP A 22 15.35 -5.78 -2.81
C ASP A 22 16.27 -4.82 -2.04
N ARG A 23 16.53 -5.07 -0.75
CA ARG A 23 17.52 -4.30 0.02
C ARG A 23 18.94 -4.58 -0.47
N LYS A 24 19.23 -5.83 -0.88
CA LYS A 24 20.53 -6.22 -1.43
C LYS A 24 20.65 -5.97 -2.94
N TYR A 25 19.58 -6.21 -3.68
CA TYR A 25 19.52 -6.08 -5.13
C TYR A 25 18.65 -4.89 -5.52
N GLN A 26 19.08 -3.69 -5.18
CA GLN A 26 18.27 -2.47 -5.35
C GLN A 26 17.82 -2.24 -6.80
N GLU A 27 18.56 -2.78 -7.78
CA GLU A 27 18.23 -2.72 -9.20
C GLU A 27 17.04 -3.58 -9.62
N SER A 28 16.57 -4.53 -8.79
CA SER A 28 15.30 -5.23 -9.03
C SER A 28 14.09 -4.35 -8.71
N TYR A 29 14.28 -3.36 -7.84
CA TYR A 29 13.22 -2.47 -7.43
C TYR A 29 12.77 -1.52 -8.56
N ARG A 30 11.46 -1.29 -8.67
CA ARG A 30 10.84 -0.49 -9.75
C ARG A 30 9.80 0.47 -9.18
N VAL A 31 10.13 1.74 -9.03
CA VAL A 31 9.14 2.73 -8.58
C VAL A 31 7.95 2.77 -9.55
N ASP A 32 6.73 2.67 -9.01
CA ASP A 32 5.48 2.71 -9.77
C ASP A 32 4.46 3.62 -9.10
N LYS A 33 3.33 3.84 -9.76
CA LYS A 33 2.27 4.74 -9.32
C LYS A 33 1.53 4.16 -8.10
N GLY A 34 1.38 5.01 -7.09
CA GLY A 34 0.64 4.67 -5.87
C GLY A 34 1.29 3.53 -5.09
N GLU A 35 0.47 2.58 -4.65
CA GLU A 35 0.87 1.51 -3.74
C GLU A 35 1.18 0.19 -4.45
N GLN A 36 1.41 0.21 -5.77
CA GLN A 36 1.74 -1.01 -6.52
C GLN A 36 3.07 -1.61 -6.07
N GLY A 37 3.11 -2.94 -5.91
CA GLY A 37 4.33 -3.68 -5.51
C GLY A 37 4.64 -3.66 -4.00
N VAL A 38 3.90 -2.88 -3.21
CA VAL A 38 4.14 -2.71 -1.75
C VAL A 38 4.08 -4.02 -0.95
N LEU A 39 3.25 -4.97 -1.39
CA LEU A 39 3.12 -6.30 -0.77
C LEU A 39 4.03 -7.35 -1.42
N MET A 40 4.93 -6.91 -2.29
CA MET A 40 5.86 -7.82 -2.96
C MET A 40 7.32 -7.56 -2.57
N CYS A 41 7.67 -6.31 -2.28
CA CYS A 41 9.03 -5.90 -1.97
C CYS A 41 9.54 -6.50 -0.65
N GLN A 42 10.58 -7.34 -0.69
CA GLN A 42 11.20 -7.96 0.48
C GLN A 42 12.58 -7.34 0.75
N PRO A 43 13.02 -7.23 2.02
CA PRO A 43 12.37 -7.67 3.25
C PRO A 43 11.29 -6.70 3.78
N TYR A 44 11.16 -5.53 3.18
CA TYR A 44 10.36 -4.41 3.68
C TYR A 44 8.90 -4.75 3.95
N LYS A 45 8.27 -5.58 3.11
CA LYS A 45 6.94 -6.10 3.38
C LYS A 45 6.88 -6.78 4.74
N ASN A 46 7.79 -7.71 5.02
CA ASN A 46 7.73 -8.50 6.24
C ASN A 46 8.04 -7.64 7.48
N GLU A 47 8.86 -6.60 7.31
CA GLU A 47 9.18 -5.66 8.37
C GLU A 47 8.03 -4.68 8.66
N ILE A 48 7.34 -4.17 7.64
CA ILE A 48 6.35 -3.09 7.79
C ILE A 48 4.91 -3.61 7.93
N LEU A 49 4.54 -4.68 7.21
CA LEU A 49 3.18 -5.24 7.19
C LEU A 49 2.61 -5.57 8.59
N PRO A 50 3.39 -6.07 9.58
CA PRO A 50 2.88 -6.31 10.93
C PRO A 50 2.31 -5.07 11.62
N TYR A 51 2.76 -3.88 11.23
CA TYR A 51 2.30 -2.60 11.78
C TYR A 51 1.13 -2.00 10.99
N LEU A 52 0.65 -2.61 9.90
CA LEU A 52 -0.44 -2.07 9.09
C LEU A 52 -1.83 -2.33 9.71
N LYS A 53 -2.08 -1.84 10.92
CA LYS A 53 -3.34 -2.03 11.67
C LYS A 53 -4.09 -0.69 11.80
N PHE A 54 -5.21 -0.54 11.12
CA PHE A 54 -5.92 0.76 11.07
C PHE A 54 -7.40 0.66 11.45
N LYS A 55 -7.78 -0.34 12.25
CA LYS A 55 -9.19 -0.65 12.54
C LYS A 55 -9.87 0.39 13.44
N THR A 56 -9.19 0.88 14.47
CA THR A 56 -9.70 1.89 15.42
C THR A 56 -8.72 3.07 15.48
N PRO A 57 -9.15 4.27 15.93
CA PRO A 57 -8.27 5.43 16.02
C PRO A 57 -6.99 5.19 16.84
N GLU A 58 -7.09 4.47 17.96
CA GLU A 58 -5.98 4.19 18.86
C GLU A 58 -4.94 3.29 18.18
N ILE A 59 -5.41 2.19 17.58
CA ILE A 59 -4.55 1.23 16.86
C ILE A 59 -3.94 1.89 15.61
N ALA A 60 -4.72 2.73 14.92
CA ALA A 60 -4.26 3.48 13.76
C ALA A 60 -3.14 4.46 14.12
N LYS A 61 -3.25 5.14 15.27
CA LYS A 61 -2.21 6.04 15.77
C LYS A 61 -0.91 5.28 16.02
N GLU A 62 -0.96 4.23 16.84
CA GLU A 62 0.22 3.38 17.14
C GLU A 62 0.86 2.84 15.86
N SER A 63 0.05 2.34 14.93
CA SER A 63 0.49 1.82 13.64
C SER A 63 1.17 2.89 12.78
N SER A 64 0.58 4.09 12.70
CA SER A 64 1.15 5.19 11.93
C SER A 64 2.46 5.69 12.52
N GLU A 65 2.58 5.77 13.84
CA GLU A 65 3.80 6.17 14.53
C GLU A 65 4.92 5.17 14.26
N LYS A 66 4.64 3.86 14.37
CA LYS A 66 5.61 2.80 14.07
C LYS A 66 6.11 2.83 12.63
N ILE A 67 5.21 2.97 11.66
CA ILE A 67 5.59 3.02 10.25
C ILE A 67 6.35 4.33 9.95
N TYR A 68 5.99 5.43 10.59
CA TYR A 68 6.69 6.70 10.45
C TYR A 68 8.12 6.66 11.05
N GLU A 69 8.31 6.00 12.19
CA GLU A 69 9.65 5.72 12.74
C GLU A 69 10.51 4.93 11.74
N ILE A 70 9.95 3.90 11.08
CA ILE A 70 10.64 3.13 10.04
C ILE A 70 11.01 4.02 8.84
N PHE A 71 10.11 4.92 8.44
CA PHE A 71 10.38 5.89 7.38
C PHE A 71 11.58 6.79 7.73
N LEU A 72 11.55 7.41 8.92
CA LEU A 72 12.63 8.29 9.37
C LEU A 72 13.97 7.56 9.45
N LYS A 73 13.98 6.36 10.04
CA LYS A 73 15.18 5.52 10.10
C LYS A 73 15.70 5.18 8.71
N SER A 74 14.81 4.85 7.77
CA SER A 74 15.23 4.57 6.39
C SER A 74 15.88 5.78 5.72
N LEU A 75 15.43 7.00 6.03
CA LEU A 75 16.08 8.22 5.56
C LEU A 75 17.48 8.40 6.17
N GLU A 76 17.63 8.15 7.47
CA GLU A 76 18.92 8.20 8.17
C GLU A 76 19.92 7.18 7.60
N ASP A 77 19.43 5.97 7.32
CA ASP A 77 20.21 4.86 6.76
C ASP A 77 20.49 5.02 5.25
N ASN A 78 20.01 6.08 4.60
CA ASN A 78 20.01 6.27 3.14
C ASN A 78 19.37 5.10 2.36
N ASP A 79 18.40 4.43 2.98
CA ASP A 79 17.61 3.34 2.40
C ASP A 79 16.39 3.91 1.65
N PHE A 80 16.59 4.25 0.38
CA PHE A 80 15.54 4.79 -0.47
C PHE A 80 14.33 3.85 -0.60
N ILE A 81 14.55 2.55 -0.74
CA ILE A 81 13.47 1.57 -0.96
C ILE A 81 12.65 1.43 0.33
N GLY A 82 13.32 1.37 1.49
CA GLY A 82 12.67 1.37 2.80
C GLY A 82 11.82 2.62 3.03
N ALA A 83 12.34 3.79 2.68
CA ALA A 83 11.61 5.05 2.80
C ALA A 83 10.37 5.10 1.89
N ASP A 84 10.50 4.67 0.63
CA ASP A 84 9.37 4.61 -0.31
C ASP A 84 8.32 3.57 0.13
N MET A 85 8.74 2.40 0.60
CA MET A 85 7.84 1.38 1.15
C MET A 85 7.07 1.91 2.36
N ALA A 86 7.75 2.47 3.36
CA ALA A 86 7.10 3.00 4.56
C ALA A 86 6.09 4.11 4.21
N SER A 87 6.43 4.99 3.26
CA SER A 87 5.53 6.02 2.73
C SER A 87 4.26 5.43 2.11
N LYS A 88 4.40 4.39 1.28
CA LYS A 88 3.24 3.67 0.70
C LYS A 88 2.39 3.00 1.77
N TYR A 89 2.98 2.37 2.78
CA TYR A 89 2.24 1.77 3.89
C TYR A 89 1.45 2.82 4.69
N LEU A 90 2.01 4.02 4.92
CA LEU A 90 1.28 5.14 5.53
C LEU A 90 0.10 5.58 4.68
N GLN A 91 0.26 5.67 3.36
CA GLN A 91 -0.82 6.02 2.43
C GLN A 91 -1.97 4.98 2.44
N ILE A 92 -1.64 3.69 2.48
CA ILE A 92 -2.63 2.62 2.66
C ILE A 92 -3.34 2.77 4.00
N GLY A 93 -2.58 3.05 5.07
CA GLY A 93 -3.10 3.28 6.41
C GLY A 93 -4.12 4.41 6.46
N PHE A 94 -3.78 5.57 5.88
CA PHE A 94 -4.68 6.72 5.75
C PHE A 94 -6.00 6.35 5.06
N THR A 95 -5.92 5.67 3.92
CA THR A 95 -7.11 5.25 3.17
C THR A 95 -7.98 4.28 3.97
N ARG A 96 -7.36 3.31 4.67
CA ARG A 96 -8.07 2.35 5.53
C ARG A 96 -8.75 3.04 6.72
N SER A 97 -8.06 3.93 7.42
CA SER A 97 -8.63 4.69 8.54
C SER A 97 -9.86 5.47 8.12
N ARG A 98 -9.80 6.18 6.99
CA ARG A 98 -10.94 6.93 6.45
C ARG A 98 -12.10 6.02 6.11
N ARG A 99 -11.82 4.85 5.50
CA ARG A 99 -12.86 3.85 5.24
C ARG A 99 -13.52 3.42 6.55
N TYR A 100 -12.77 3.07 7.59
CA TYR A 100 -13.35 2.61 8.86
C TYR A 100 -14.09 3.71 9.63
N ALA A 101 -13.63 4.97 9.58
CA ALA A 101 -14.35 6.10 10.17
C ALA A 101 -15.70 6.36 9.48
N ASN A 102 -15.78 6.12 8.16
CA ASN A 102 -16.99 6.36 7.37
C ASN A 102 -17.99 5.19 7.42
N TYR A 103 -17.56 3.97 7.79
CA TYR A 103 -18.45 2.82 7.93
C TYR A 103 -19.07 2.79 9.34
N LYS A 104 -20.19 3.51 9.53
CA LYS A 104 -21.10 3.25 10.67
C LYS A 104 -21.86 1.95 10.39
N GLY A 105 -21.67 0.94 11.25
CA GLY A 105 -22.20 -0.41 11.03
C GLY A 105 -23.73 -0.48 10.89
N GLY A 106 -24.21 -1.34 9.99
CA GLY A 106 -25.56 -1.89 10.09
C GLY A 106 -26.55 -1.68 8.93
N GLN A 107 -26.12 -1.42 7.69
CA GLN A 107 -27.00 -1.67 6.54
C GLN A 107 -26.31 -2.54 5.51
N ASN A 108 -26.85 -3.75 5.32
CA ASN A 108 -26.56 -4.60 4.19
C ASN A 108 -26.75 -3.76 2.92
N MET A 109 -25.67 -3.53 2.16
CA MET A 109 -25.75 -2.93 0.83
C MET A 109 -26.40 -3.93 -0.13
N THR A 110 -27.71 -4.10 0.00
CA THR A 110 -28.51 -4.46 -1.16
C THR A 110 -28.80 -3.14 -1.86
N LYS A 111 -28.29 -3.01 -3.09
CA LYS A 111 -28.56 -1.96 -4.08
C LYS A 111 -27.54 -0.79 -4.15
N ASN A 112 -26.79 -0.83 -5.24
CA ASN A 112 -25.98 0.23 -5.87
C ASN A 112 -24.62 0.56 -5.24
N MET A 113 -23.65 -0.27 -5.64
CA MET A 113 -22.22 0.02 -5.66
C MET A 113 -21.95 1.25 -6.55
N ILE A 114 -22.19 2.46 -6.04
CA ILE A 114 -21.59 3.65 -6.64
C ILE A 114 -20.11 3.58 -6.27
N ILE A 115 -19.32 3.10 -7.22
CA ILE A 115 -17.88 3.28 -7.26
C ILE A 115 -17.66 4.80 -7.22
N ARG A 116 -17.40 5.37 -6.04
CA ARG A 116 -16.82 6.71 -5.93
C ARG A 116 -15.40 6.61 -6.48
N ASN A 117 -15.27 6.88 -7.77
CA ASN A 117 -13.98 7.02 -8.45
C ASN A 117 -13.21 8.16 -7.80
N TYR A 118 -12.12 7.85 -7.10
CA TYR A 118 -11.17 8.80 -6.50
C TYR A 118 -10.35 9.60 -7.54
N LYS A 119 -10.88 9.83 -8.74
CA LYS A 119 -10.21 10.58 -9.83
C LYS A 119 -10.63 12.04 -9.93
N GLU A 120 -11.58 12.53 -9.12
CA GLU A 120 -12.14 13.89 -9.29
C GLU A 120 -11.62 14.95 -8.30
N GLU A 121 -10.74 14.63 -7.35
CA GLU A 121 -10.29 15.59 -6.31
C GLU A 121 -8.85 16.12 -6.49
N TRP A 122 -8.17 15.84 -7.60
CA TRP A 122 -6.86 16.42 -7.93
C TRP A 122 -6.93 17.05 -9.33
N ASP A 123 -7.35 18.31 -9.39
CA ASP A 123 -7.17 19.16 -10.58
C ASP A 123 -5.81 19.88 -10.46
N PRO A 124 -4.79 19.54 -11.26
CA PRO A 124 -3.46 20.16 -11.20
C PRO A 124 -3.42 21.52 -11.92
N LYS A 125 -4.52 22.26 -11.99
CA LYS A 125 -4.57 23.64 -12.47
C LYS A 125 -5.22 24.56 -11.45
N GLN A 126 -4.38 25.11 -10.58
CA GLN A 126 -4.42 26.54 -10.27
C GLN A 126 -3.06 27.14 -10.63
#